data_AF-A0AA40CKS3-F1
#
_entry.id   AF-A0AA40CKS3-F1
#
_cell.length_a   1.000
_cell.length_b   1.000
_cell.length_c   1.000
_cell.angle_alpha   90.00
_cell.angle_beta   90.00
_cell.angle_gamma   90.00
#
_symmetry.space_group_name_H-M   'P 1'
#
loop_
_entity.id
_entity.type
_entity.pdbx_description
1 polymer ?
#
loop_
_entity_poly.entity_id
_entity_poly.type
_entity_poly.pdbx_seq_one_letter_code
_entity_poly.pdbx_strand_id
1 'polypeptide(L)'
;MPDIYTLNLTALLTLCAALFFTSSKPKLKPKPKPKPSTSKTSKDASSSSYSPLPFLTVYTLIMTSDWLQGPFLYPLYHDEHALAPSLISTLFTTGFLSGAASGSIIGSLADQHGRKKACLAFCGVYALSCILTTIPSVPVLFAGRVLGGVGTSLLFSVFESWMVADVKGKGRGEELGGLFGVMSTVNSVVAIASGVGSEWLVGVMGTRKAPFWAGVVCLVAAAGVIAVLWDENYGETGAQEKETKEKKSVWAILSDPKVLSLGLSSTIFEGSMYLFVFFWAPALRSVQSTTKGLPYGIIFASFMAATLASSLVFGKITARQLVSYTNLLLGILGTSSLCFLLSARPRSEQSTFWVFCLFEAAVGMYFPCMGYLKGRLVDDGVRAQVYGFLRVPLNVFVVVSLLLTGDGNPFGSVFSVCSTLLLAASGALWAATVNQAAP
;
A
#
# COMPACT_ATOMS: atom_id res chain seq x y z
N MET A 1 28.58 -1.15 -20.00
CA MET A 1 27.34 -1.95 -20.19
C MET A 1 26.35 -1.50 -19.12
N PRO A 2 25.06 -1.33 -19.42
CA PRO A 2 24.08 -1.03 -18.38
C PRO A 2 24.09 -2.13 -17.33
N ASP A 3 23.95 -1.74 -16.06
CA ASP A 3 23.80 -2.67 -14.95
C ASP A 3 22.64 -3.64 -15.22
N ILE A 4 22.79 -4.92 -14.87
CA ILE A 4 21.79 -5.97 -15.10
C ILE A 4 20.43 -5.60 -14.52
N TYR A 5 20.42 -4.88 -13.38
CA TYR A 5 19.20 -4.36 -12.77
C TYR A 5 18.49 -3.32 -13.62
N THR A 6 19.25 -2.44 -14.28
CA THR A 6 18.67 -1.44 -15.19
C THR A 6 18.07 -2.13 -16.41
N LEU A 7 18.72 -3.17 -16.94
CA LEU A 7 18.17 -3.96 -18.04
C LEU A 7 16.86 -4.67 -17.63
N ASN A 8 16.84 -5.30 -16.45
CA ASN A 8 15.65 -5.95 -15.91
C ASN A 8 14.49 -4.94 -15.74
N LEU A 9 14.76 -3.77 -15.16
CA LEU A 9 13.77 -2.71 -15.00
C LEU A 9 13.22 -2.26 -16.36
N THR A 10 14.10 -2.03 -17.33
CA THR A 10 13.69 -1.60 -18.67
C THR A 10 12.75 -2.63 -19.31
N ALA A 11 13.04 -3.92 -19.17
CA ALA A 11 12.18 -5.00 -19.66
C ALA A 11 10.82 -5.05 -18.95
N LEU A 12 10.77 -4.80 -17.63
CA LEU A 12 9.51 -4.71 -16.89
C LEU A 12 8.69 -3.49 -17.29
N LEU A 13 9.33 -2.35 -17.55
CA LEU A 13 8.66 -1.13 -18.02
C LEU A 13 8.12 -1.30 -19.44
N THR A 14 8.85 -1.95 -20.35
CA THR A 14 8.34 -2.25 -21.69
C THR A 14 7.16 -3.20 -21.63
N LEU A 15 7.18 -4.20 -20.74
CA LEU A 15 6.03 -5.06 -20.48
C LEU A 15 4.83 -4.26 -19.94
N CYS A 16 5.03 -3.38 -18.96
CA CYS A 16 3.97 -2.50 -18.44
C CYS A 16 3.35 -1.65 -19.54
N ALA A 17 4.18 -1.01 -20.37
CA ALA A 17 3.73 -0.19 -21.48
C ALA A 17 2.92 -1.03 -22.48
N ALA A 18 3.43 -2.19 -22.90
CA ALA A 18 2.73 -3.10 -23.81
C ALA A 18 1.38 -3.56 -23.23
N LEU A 19 1.33 -3.91 -21.94
CA LEU A 19 0.11 -4.31 -21.25
C LEU A 19 -0.89 -3.16 -21.15
N PHE A 20 -0.43 -1.95 -20.90
CA PHE A 20 -1.25 -0.74 -20.81
C PHE A 20 -1.88 -0.41 -22.17
N PHE A 21 -1.08 -0.38 -23.26
CA PHE A 21 -1.60 -0.11 -24.61
C PHE A 21 -2.58 -1.17 -25.11
N THR A 22 -2.41 -2.42 -24.70
CA THR A 22 -3.30 -3.53 -25.07
C THR A 22 -4.51 -3.68 -24.14
N SER A 23 -4.59 -2.91 -23.06
CA SER A 23 -5.77 -2.87 -22.19
C SER A 23 -6.82 -1.98 -22.84
N SER A 24 -7.70 -2.58 -23.64
CA SER A 24 -8.83 -1.89 -24.28
C SER A 24 -9.61 -1.07 -23.24
N LYS A 25 -9.78 0.24 -23.50
CA LYS A 25 -10.64 1.12 -22.70
C LYS A 25 -11.99 0.42 -22.49
N PRO A 26 -12.49 0.26 -21.25
CA PRO A 26 -13.81 -0.29 -21.05
C PRO A 26 -14.82 0.58 -21.81
N LYS A 27 -15.55 -0.01 -22.76
CA LYS A 27 -16.71 0.63 -23.38
C LYS A 27 -17.69 0.93 -22.24
N LEU A 28 -17.78 2.18 -21.81
CA LEU A 28 -18.90 2.61 -20.97
C LEU A 28 -20.18 2.23 -21.72
N LYS A 29 -20.95 1.30 -21.17
CA LYS A 29 -22.32 1.07 -21.64
C LYS A 29 -23.06 2.40 -21.48
N PRO A 30 -23.71 2.94 -22.52
CA PRO A 30 -24.50 4.16 -22.37
C PRO A 30 -25.58 3.90 -21.31
N LYS A 31 -25.61 4.73 -20.24
CA LYS A 31 -26.70 4.75 -19.27
C LYS A 31 -28.03 4.87 -20.06
N PRO A 32 -29.09 4.10 -19.73
CA PRO A 32 -30.39 4.30 -20.34
C PRO A 32 -30.85 5.74 -20.13
N LYS A 33 -31.29 6.40 -21.20
CA LYS A 33 -31.78 7.79 -21.17
C LYS A 33 -32.83 7.95 -20.07
N PRO A 34 -32.71 8.94 -19.16
CA PRO A 34 -33.80 9.27 -18.24
C PRO A 34 -35.05 9.62 -19.05
N LYS A 35 -36.20 9.09 -18.65
CA LYS A 35 -37.51 9.52 -19.18
C LYS A 35 -37.68 11.02 -18.91
N PRO A 36 -38.29 11.79 -19.83
CA PRO A 36 -38.46 13.23 -19.64
C PRO A 36 -39.50 13.49 -18.54
N SER A 37 -39.05 13.91 -17.37
CA SER A 37 -39.90 14.53 -16.36
C SER A 37 -39.92 16.04 -16.63
N THR A 38 -41.08 16.54 -17.04
CA THR A 38 -41.40 17.97 -17.15
C THR A 38 -41.43 18.62 -15.77
N SER A 39 -40.46 19.48 -15.46
CA SER A 39 -40.70 20.67 -14.62
C SER A 39 -39.66 21.76 -14.94
N LYS A 40 -40.15 23.00 -14.94
CA LYS A 40 -39.57 24.18 -15.58
C LYS A 40 -38.51 24.86 -14.68
N THR A 41 -37.41 25.24 -15.32
CA THR A 41 -36.55 26.43 -15.10
C THR A 41 -36.30 26.93 -13.67
N SER A 42 -35.04 26.85 -13.24
CA SER A 42 -34.34 28.04 -12.69
C SER A 42 -32.82 27.93 -12.83
N LYS A 43 -32.29 28.86 -13.64
CA LYS A 43 -30.97 29.50 -13.59
C LYS A 43 -29.72 28.66 -13.88
N ASP A 44 -29.15 28.98 -15.04
CA ASP A 44 -27.73 28.90 -15.39
C ASP A 44 -26.82 29.27 -14.21
N ALA A 45 -26.21 28.25 -13.61
CA ALA A 45 -24.92 28.39 -12.94
C ALA A 45 -23.91 27.73 -13.88
N SER A 46 -23.05 28.54 -14.47
CA SER A 46 -21.89 28.15 -15.26
C SER A 46 -21.25 26.87 -14.72
N SER A 47 -21.27 25.80 -15.51
CA SER A 47 -20.60 24.54 -15.21
C SER A 47 -19.08 24.74 -15.20
N SER A 48 -18.56 25.27 -14.10
CA SER A 48 -17.12 25.22 -13.83
C SER A 48 -16.73 23.75 -13.75
N SER A 49 -15.87 23.32 -14.67
CA SER A 49 -15.32 21.97 -14.67
C SER A 49 -14.58 21.77 -13.35
N TYR A 50 -15.05 20.84 -12.51
CA TYR A 50 -14.32 20.46 -11.31
C TYR A 50 -12.96 19.96 -11.75
N SER A 51 -11.92 20.70 -11.35
CA SER A 51 -10.55 20.30 -11.61
C SER A 51 -10.05 19.48 -10.42
N PRO A 52 -9.81 18.16 -10.57
CA PRO A 52 -9.16 17.38 -9.53
C PRO A 52 -7.67 17.70 -9.40
N LEU A 53 -7.14 18.60 -10.25
CA LEU A 53 -5.72 18.89 -10.36
C LEU A 53 -5.09 19.33 -9.03
N PRO A 54 -5.68 20.26 -8.23
CA PRO A 54 -5.09 20.66 -6.95
C PRO A 54 -4.92 19.49 -5.98
N PHE A 55 -5.91 18.59 -5.92
CA PHE A 55 -5.82 17.39 -5.10
C PHE A 55 -4.76 16.42 -5.64
N LEU A 56 -4.77 16.16 -6.95
CA LEU A 56 -3.81 15.24 -7.58
C LEU A 56 -2.37 15.76 -7.48
N THR A 57 -2.13 17.07 -7.53
CA THR A 57 -0.82 17.67 -7.28
C THR A 57 -0.34 17.38 -5.87
N VAL A 58 -1.18 17.63 -4.86
CA VAL A 58 -0.85 17.32 -3.46
C VAL A 58 -0.61 15.82 -3.28
N TYR A 59 -1.51 14.98 -3.81
CA TYR A 59 -1.40 13.52 -3.74
C TYR A 59 -0.09 13.02 -4.37
N THR A 60 0.29 13.57 -5.52
CA THR A 60 1.56 13.24 -6.18
C THR A 60 2.75 13.60 -5.31
N LEU A 61 2.76 14.80 -4.71
CA LEU A 61 3.87 15.28 -3.87
C LEU A 61 4.02 14.45 -2.59
N ILE A 62 2.92 14.16 -1.89
CA ILE A 62 2.96 13.37 -0.65
C ILE A 62 3.35 11.92 -0.94
N MET A 63 2.84 11.31 -2.02
CA MET A 63 3.24 9.95 -2.40
C MET A 63 4.70 9.91 -2.86
N THR A 64 5.18 10.94 -3.57
CA THR A 64 6.59 11.04 -3.94
C THR A 64 7.48 11.08 -2.69
N SER A 65 7.07 11.84 -1.67
CA SER A 65 7.84 11.93 -0.42
C SER A 65 7.96 10.57 0.29
N ASP A 66 6.91 9.76 0.26
CA ASP A 66 6.90 8.44 0.88
C ASP A 66 7.69 7.40 0.06
N TRP A 67 7.49 7.38 -1.25
CA TRP A 67 8.15 6.41 -2.12
C TRP A 67 9.65 6.68 -2.33
N LEU A 68 10.11 7.93 -2.22
CA LEU A 68 11.53 8.27 -2.32
C LEU A 68 12.38 7.62 -1.21
N GLN A 69 11.85 7.57 0.01
CA GLN A 69 12.56 7.04 1.17
C GLN A 69 12.49 5.51 1.29
N GLY A 70 11.45 4.88 0.72
CA GLY A 70 11.19 3.44 0.81
C GLY A 70 12.42 2.55 0.54
N PRO A 71 13.12 2.71 -0.59
CA PRO A 71 14.29 1.89 -0.93
C PRO A 71 15.48 2.10 0.01
N PHE A 72 15.58 3.28 0.63
CA PHE A 72 16.79 3.74 1.33
C PHE A 72 16.71 3.64 2.85
N LEU A 73 15.58 3.20 3.41
CA LEU A 73 15.38 3.09 4.85
C LEU A 73 16.34 2.09 5.53
N TYR A 74 16.39 0.86 5.01
CA TYR A 74 17.30 -0.18 5.48
C TYR A 74 18.78 0.21 5.24
N PRO A 75 19.23 0.57 4.02
CA PRO A 75 20.63 0.86 3.79
C PRO A 75 21.09 2.15 4.48
N LEU A 76 20.23 3.14 4.75
CA LEU A 76 20.60 4.27 5.60
C LEU A 76 20.96 3.79 7.02
N TYR A 77 20.13 2.94 7.62
CA TYR A 77 20.36 2.43 8.97
C TYR A 77 21.54 1.48 9.07
N HIS A 78 21.67 0.57 8.11
CA HIS A 78 22.71 -0.44 8.11
C HIS A 78 24.05 0.12 7.61
N ASP A 79 24.09 0.79 6.46
CA ASP A 79 25.34 1.18 5.82
C ASP A 79 25.87 2.54 6.26
N GLU A 80 25.00 3.52 6.51
CA GLU A 80 25.42 4.89 6.81
C GLU A 80 25.43 5.19 8.31
N HIS A 81 24.44 4.69 9.05
CA HIS A 81 24.38 4.82 10.51
C HIS A 81 25.07 3.67 11.26
N ALA A 82 25.48 2.61 10.55
CA ALA A 82 26.17 1.43 11.09
C ALA A 82 25.46 0.78 12.30
N LEU A 83 24.12 0.69 12.25
CA LEU A 83 23.32 0.11 13.32
C LEU A 83 23.31 -1.42 13.28
N ALA A 84 23.22 -2.04 14.46
CA ALA A 84 23.04 -3.49 14.57
C ALA A 84 21.70 -3.95 13.95
N PRO A 85 21.65 -5.10 13.27
CA PRO A 85 20.42 -5.62 12.65
C PRO A 85 19.23 -5.75 13.60
N SER A 86 19.46 -6.18 14.85
CA SER A 86 18.42 -6.28 15.88
C SER A 86 17.81 -4.91 16.25
N LEU A 87 18.62 -3.86 16.28
CA LEU A 87 18.14 -2.50 16.49
C LEU A 87 17.33 -2.00 15.29
N ILE A 88 17.75 -2.33 14.06
CA ILE A 88 17.00 -2.02 12.83
C ILE A 88 15.62 -2.68 12.87
N SER A 89 15.54 -3.97 13.20
CA SER A 89 14.26 -4.68 13.39
C SER A 89 13.37 -4.01 14.42
N THR A 90 13.94 -3.57 15.54
CA THR A 90 13.20 -2.88 16.61
C THR A 90 12.66 -1.53 16.13
N LEU A 91 13.47 -0.74 15.40
CA LEU A 91 13.05 0.55 14.83
C LEU A 91 11.89 0.40 13.85
N PHE A 92 11.95 -0.58 12.95
CA PHE A 92 10.85 -0.85 12.01
C PHE A 92 9.58 -1.29 12.77
N THR A 93 9.73 -2.17 13.76
CA THR A 93 8.62 -2.62 14.62
C THR A 93 7.95 -1.44 15.32
N THR A 94 8.71 -0.50 15.85
CA THR A 94 8.18 0.72 16.48
C THR A 94 7.35 1.55 15.49
N GLY A 95 7.81 1.71 14.25
CA GLY A 95 7.06 2.43 13.22
C GLY A 95 5.72 1.77 12.90
N PHE A 96 5.72 0.45 12.68
CA PHE A 96 4.50 -0.31 12.44
C PHE A 96 3.52 -0.26 13.61
N LEU A 97 4.01 -0.43 14.84
CA LEU A 97 3.17 -0.41 16.04
C LEU A 97 2.56 0.99 16.27
N SER A 98 3.34 2.04 16.04
CA SER A 98 2.85 3.42 16.14
C SER A 98 1.79 3.73 15.07
N GLY A 99 1.97 3.26 13.84
CA GLY A 99 0.96 3.35 12.79
C GLY A 99 -0.33 2.61 13.19
N ALA A 100 -0.22 1.37 13.64
CA ALA A 100 -1.36 0.57 14.07
C ALA A 100 -2.13 1.22 15.24
N ALA A 101 -1.42 1.75 16.24
CA ALA A 101 -2.02 2.40 17.40
C ALA A 101 -2.71 3.73 17.04
N SER A 102 -2.14 4.48 16.10
CA SER A 102 -2.63 5.81 15.73
C SER A 102 -3.78 5.77 14.70
N GLY A 103 -3.86 4.72 13.87
CA GLY A 103 -4.86 4.62 12.79
C GLY A 103 -6.32 4.69 13.24
N SER A 104 -6.66 4.17 14.43
CA SER A 104 -8.03 4.21 14.96
C SER A 104 -8.45 5.59 15.52
N ILE A 105 -7.47 6.40 15.93
CA ILE A 105 -7.69 7.69 16.60
C ILE A 105 -7.63 8.84 15.59
N ILE A 106 -6.72 8.76 14.62
CA ILE A 106 -6.47 9.85 13.66
C ILE A 106 -7.70 10.17 12.81
N GLY A 107 -8.45 9.16 12.35
CA GLY A 107 -9.63 9.37 11.52
C GLY A 107 -10.71 10.20 12.23
N SER A 108 -11.02 9.86 13.48
CA SER A 108 -12.02 10.58 14.28
C SER A 108 -11.55 11.97 14.69
N LEU A 109 -10.26 12.14 15.02
CA LEU A 109 -9.68 13.44 15.32
C LEU A 109 -9.71 14.38 14.12
N ALA A 110 -9.38 13.89 12.93
CA ALA A 110 -9.39 14.67 11.69
C ALA A 110 -10.80 15.17 11.33
N ASP A 111 -11.81 14.33 11.54
CA ASP A 111 -13.20 14.70 11.29
C ASP A 111 -13.70 15.81 12.24
N GLN A 112 -13.23 15.82 13.50
CA GLN A 112 -13.62 16.82 14.50
C GLN A 112 -12.85 18.15 14.38
N HIS A 113 -11.55 18.09 14.11
CA HIS A 113 -10.66 19.26 14.16
C HIS A 113 -10.44 19.92 12.79
N GLY A 114 -10.91 19.30 11.71
CA GLY A 114 -10.76 19.76 10.33
C GLY A 114 -9.74 18.93 9.55
N ARG A 115 -10.14 18.45 8.37
CA ARG A 115 -9.32 17.55 7.56
C ARG A 115 -8.19 18.27 6.83
N LYS A 116 -8.32 19.56 6.49
CA LYS A 116 -7.21 20.36 5.91
C LYS A 116 -6.09 20.51 6.95
N LYS A 117 -6.42 20.88 8.19
CA LYS A 117 -5.46 20.92 9.30
C LYS A 117 -4.78 19.57 9.53
N ALA A 118 -5.52 18.47 9.47
CA ALA A 118 -4.94 17.14 9.59
C ALA A 118 -3.94 16.82 8.46
N CYS A 119 -4.23 17.24 7.22
CA CYS A 119 -3.31 17.10 6.08
C CYS A 119 -2.05 17.98 6.22
N LEU A 120 -2.17 19.18 6.79
CA LEU A 120 -1.01 20.02 7.12
C LEU A 120 -0.19 19.45 8.27
N ALA A 121 -0.85 18.90 9.30
CA ALA A 121 -0.21 18.20 10.41
C ALA A 121 0.57 16.98 9.90
N PHE A 122 0.02 16.22 8.94
CA PHE A 122 0.77 15.18 8.24
C PHE A 122 2.07 15.71 7.64
N CYS A 123 2.01 16.80 6.87
CA CYS A 123 3.20 17.33 6.21
C CYS A 123 4.30 17.68 7.24
N GLY A 124 3.93 18.30 8.36
CA GLY A 124 4.86 18.63 9.44
C GLY A 124 5.41 17.40 10.17
N VAL A 125 4.53 16.48 10.59
CA VAL A 125 4.90 15.25 11.31
C VAL A 125 5.79 14.35 10.46
N TYR A 126 5.46 14.20 9.18
CA TYR A 126 6.23 13.35 8.26
C TYR A 126 7.56 13.98 7.89
N ALA A 127 7.60 15.31 7.66
CA ALA A 127 8.87 16.01 7.41
C ALA A 127 9.81 15.88 8.61
N LEU A 128 9.28 16.05 9.83
CA LEU A 128 10.06 15.83 11.05
C LEU A 128 10.55 14.37 11.14
N SER A 129 9.71 13.38 10.85
CA SER A 129 10.13 11.97 10.78
C SER A 129 11.30 11.75 9.81
N CYS A 130 11.23 12.30 8.60
CA CYS A 130 12.31 12.23 7.61
C CYS A 130 13.61 12.86 8.14
N ILE A 131 13.53 14.06 8.74
CA ILE A 131 14.69 14.75 9.32
C ILE A 131 15.32 13.92 10.44
N LEU A 132 14.51 13.48 11.42
CA LEU A 132 15.01 12.70 12.56
C LEU A 132 15.66 11.38 12.10
N THR A 133 15.14 10.78 11.03
CA THR A 133 15.69 9.55 10.43
C THR A 133 17.13 9.74 9.91
N THR A 134 17.51 10.96 9.51
CA THR A 134 18.87 11.24 9.03
C THR A 134 19.91 11.43 10.15
N ILE A 135 19.47 11.55 11.41
CA ILE A 135 20.34 11.84 12.56
C ILE A 135 20.77 10.50 13.20
N PRO A 136 22.07 10.19 13.29
CA PRO A 136 22.57 8.91 13.81
C PRO A 136 22.55 8.87 15.35
N SER A 137 21.38 9.02 15.96
CA SER A 137 21.17 8.96 17.40
C SER A 137 19.97 8.06 17.71
N VAL A 138 20.19 6.97 18.45
CA VAL A 138 19.19 5.92 18.67
C VAL A 138 17.85 6.46 19.23
N PRO A 139 17.83 7.31 20.28
CA PRO A 139 16.58 7.90 20.76
C PRO A 139 15.87 8.75 19.71
N VAL A 140 16.63 9.49 18.89
CA VAL A 140 16.11 10.33 17.81
C VAL A 140 15.51 9.48 16.70
N LEU A 141 16.14 8.37 16.36
CA LEU A 141 15.63 7.42 15.37
C LEU A 141 14.31 6.79 15.83
N PHE A 142 14.19 6.41 17.11
CA PHE A 142 12.92 5.93 17.66
C PHE A 142 11.81 6.99 17.59
N ALA A 143 12.12 8.24 17.97
CA ALA A 143 11.17 9.35 17.81
C ALA A 143 10.76 9.53 16.33
N GLY A 144 11.72 9.47 15.41
CA GLY A 144 11.48 9.51 13.97
C GLY A 144 10.55 8.39 13.50
N ARG A 145 10.73 7.16 13.99
CA ARG A 145 9.87 6.00 13.66
C ARG A 145 8.45 6.15 14.19
N VAL A 146 8.28 6.63 15.42
CA VAL A 146 6.96 6.92 15.99
C VAL A 146 6.23 7.96 15.13
N LEU A 147 6.89 9.08 14.82
CA LEU A 147 6.31 10.11 13.96
C LEU A 147 6.02 9.59 12.55
N GLY A 148 6.88 8.73 12.02
CA GLY A 148 6.69 8.08 10.72
C GLY A 148 5.43 7.22 10.70
N GLY A 149 5.23 6.37 11.72
CA GLY A 149 4.03 5.56 11.86
C GLY A 149 2.74 6.40 11.96
N VAL A 150 2.74 7.46 12.78
CA VAL A 150 1.64 8.43 12.86
C VAL A 150 1.38 9.10 11.52
N GLY A 151 2.44 9.50 10.81
CA GLY A 151 2.36 10.10 9.49
C GLY A 151 1.78 9.17 8.44
N THR A 152 2.20 7.90 8.39
CA THR A 152 1.63 6.89 7.50
C THR A 152 0.13 6.69 7.74
N SER A 153 -0.30 6.67 9.00
CA SER A 153 -1.73 6.61 9.34
C SER A 153 -2.51 7.81 8.85
N LEU A 154 -1.96 9.02 8.96
CA LEU A 154 -2.54 10.23 8.38
C LEU A 154 -2.61 10.14 6.85
N LEU A 155 -1.50 9.78 6.19
CA LEU A 155 -1.35 9.72 4.73
C LEU A 155 -2.49 8.91 4.07
N PHE A 156 -2.76 7.72 4.60
CA PHE A 156 -3.76 6.80 4.04
C PHE A 156 -5.18 7.00 4.58
N SER A 157 -5.42 7.99 5.45
CA SER A 157 -6.77 8.24 6.00
C SER A 157 -7.30 9.63 5.66
N VAL A 158 -6.57 10.69 5.98
CA VAL A 158 -7.11 12.05 5.97
C VAL A 158 -7.21 12.64 4.57
N PHE A 159 -6.29 12.27 3.66
CA PHE A 159 -6.29 12.77 2.28
C PHE A 159 -7.45 12.21 1.47
N GLU A 160 -7.70 10.91 1.56
CA GLU A 160 -8.85 10.27 0.94
C GLU A 160 -10.17 10.84 1.50
N SER A 161 -10.25 10.99 2.83
CA SER A 161 -11.43 11.56 3.48
C SER A 161 -11.68 13.00 3.03
N TRP A 162 -10.65 13.84 2.96
CA TRP A 162 -10.78 15.21 2.47
C TRP A 162 -11.28 15.24 1.02
N MET A 163 -10.72 14.41 0.14
CA MET A 163 -11.14 14.30 -1.25
C MET A 163 -12.62 13.90 -1.39
N VAL A 164 -13.04 12.88 -0.62
CA VAL A 164 -14.42 12.40 -0.66
C VAL A 164 -15.40 13.49 -0.24
N ALA A 165 -15.07 14.26 0.80
CA ALA A 165 -15.89 15.40 1.22
C ALA A 165 -15.93 16.52 0.17
N ASP A 166 -14.78 16.90 -0.41
CA ASP A 166 -14.73 17.98 -1.41
C ASP A 166 -15.58 17.65 -2.66
N VAL A 167 -15.45 16.43 -3.19
CA VAL A 167 -16.22 15.99 -4.37
C VAL A 167 -17.72 15.90 -4.06
N LYS A 168 -18.09 15.39 -2.89
CA LYS A 168 -19.50 15.30 -2.47
C LYS A 168 -20.11 16.69 -2.19
N GLY A 169 -19.37 17.57 -1.52
CA GLY A 169 -19.79 18.95 -1.24
C GLY A 169 -20.06 19.77 -2.51
N LYS A 170 -19.42 19.41 -3.62
CA LYS A 170 -19.65 19.98 -4.96
C LYS A 170 -20.77 19.28 -5.74
N GLY A 171 -21.47 18.31 -5.16
CA GLY A 171 -22.56 17.56 -5.80
C GLY A 171 -22.10 16.57 -6.88
N ARG A 172 -20.81 16.18 -6.90
CA ARG A 172 -20.20 15.36 -7.97
C ARG A 172 -19.79 13.96 -7.51
N GLY A 173 -20.52 13.39 -6.55
CA GLY A 173 -20.24 12.06 -5.99
C GLY A 173 -20.11 10.94 -7.04
N GLU A 174 -20.77 11.06 -8.20
CA GLU A 174 -20.65 10.10 -9.31
C GLU A 174 -19.23 9.98 -9.89
N GLU A 175 -18.39 11.01 -9.74
CA GLU A 175 -17.02 11.06 -10.29
C GLU A 175 -15.96 10.42 -9.37
N LEU A 176 -16.32 10.08 -8.13
CA LEU A 176 -15.40 9.51 -7.13
C LEU A 176 -14.70 8.26 -7.66
N GLY A 177 -15.44 7.33 -8.27
CA GLY A 177 -14.87 6.09 -8.79
C GLY A 177 -13.79 6.32 -9.86
N GLY A 178 -14.00 7.32 -10.73
CA GLY A 178 -13.00 7.72 -11.72
C GLY A 178 -11.76 8.33 -11.08
N LEU A 179 -11.96 9.19 -10.07
CA LEU A 179 -10.85 9.84 -9.35
C LEU A 179 -10.00 8.83 -8.56
N PHE A 180 -10.62 7.87 -7.89
CA PHE A 180 -9.90 6.76 -7.23
C PHE A 180 -9.05 5.94 -8.23
N GLY A 181 -9.57 5.71 -9.44
CA GLY A 181 -8.81 5.06 -10.52
C GLY A 181 -7.58 5.88 -10.97
N VAL A 182 -7.73 7.20 -11.08
CA VAL A 182 -6.63 8.12 -11.39
C VAL A 182 -5.59 8.12 -10.25
N MET A 183 -6.02 8.21 -9.00
CA MET A 183 -5.11 8.15 -7.84
C MET A 183 -4.28 6.87 -7.83
N SER A 184 -4.92 5.71 -8.05
CA SER A 184 -4.23 4.43 -8.12
C SER A 184 -3.15 4.42 -9.22
N THR A 185 -3.49 4.95 -10.40
CA THR A 185 -2.55 5.06 -11.52
C THR A 185 -1.38 6.01 -11.19
N VAL A 186 -1.68 7.18 -10.62
CA VAL A 186 -0.67 8.16 -10.20
C VAL A 186 0.27 7.53 -9.17
N ASN A 187 -0.26 6.82 -8.17
CA ASN A 187 0.54 6.16 -7.15
C ASN A 187 1.52 5.15 -7.76
N SER A 188 1.07 4.31 -8.69
CA SER A 188 1.95 3.34 -9.36
C SER A 188 3.08 4.02 -10.14
N VAL A 189 2.77 5.07 -10.91
CA VAL A 189 3.77 5.81 -11.68
C VAL A 189 4.77 6.51 -10.75
N VAL A 190 4.28 7.16 -9.70
CA VAL A 190 5.11 7.85 -8.70
C VAL A 190 6.01 6.87 -7.96
N ALA A 191 5.53 5.68 -7.60
CA ALA A 191 6.33 4.68 -6.91
C ALA A 191 7.53 4.22 -7.77
N ILE A 192 7.30 3.93 -9.05
CA ILE A 192 8.36 3.56 -10.01
C ILE A 192 9.33 4.73 -10.21
N ALA A 193 8.81 5.93 -10.47
CA ALA A 193 9.62 7.12 -10.70
C ALA A 193 10.46 7.50 -9.48
N SER A 194 9.92 7.34 -8.27
CA SER A 194 10.62 7.62 -7.01
C SER A 194 11.73 6.60 -6.75
N GLY A 195 11.56 5.32 -7.13
CA GLY A 195 12.63 4.33 -7.07
C GLY A 195 13.83 4.73 -7.95
N VAL A 196 13.58 5.11 -9.21
CA VAL A 196 14.64 5.58 -10.12
C VAL A 196 15.24 6.92 -9.65
N GLY A 197 14.39 7.86 -9.25
CA GLY A 197 14.80 9.20 -8.81
C GLY A 197 15.61 9.20 -7.52
N SER A 198 15.25 8.33 -6.56
CA SER A 198 16.02 8.16 -5.32
C SER A 198 17.39 7.53 -5.59
N GLU A 199 17.50 6.53 -6.47
CA GLU A 199 18.81 5.98 -6.87
C GLU A 199 19.70 7.06 -7.50
N TRP A 200 19.16 7.80 -8.46
CA TRP A 200 19.89 8.89 -9.11
C TRP A 200 20.36 9.93 -8.10
N LEU A 201 19.50 10.33 -7.16
CA LEU A 201 19.81 11.32 -6.15
C LEU A 201 20.94 10.87 -5.22
N VAL A 202 20.93 9.60 -4.79
CA VAL A 202 22.02 9.02 -4.00
C VAL A 202 23.31 8.93 -4.83
N GLY A 203 23.22 8.61 -6.12
CA GLY A 203 24.36 8.58 -7.02
C GLY A 203 25.04 9.95 -7.19
N VAL A 204 24.26 11.04 -7.23
CA VAL A 204 24.79 12.41 -7.36
C VAL A 204 25.30 12.96 -6.02
N MET A 205 24.55 12.77 -4.94
CA MET A 205 24.86 13.38 -3.64
C MET A 205 25.84 12.54 -2.80
N GLY A 206 26.03 11.25 -3.15
CA GLY A 206 26.92 10.34 -2.45
C GLY A 206 26.45 9.93 -1.04
N THR A 207 25.23 10.28 -0.65
CA THR A 207 24.64 9.96 0.67
C THR A 207 23.25 9.36 0.53
N ARG A 208 22.94 8.35 1.35
CA ARG A 208 21.62 7.70 1.42
C ARG A 208 20.61 8.56 2.19
N LYS A 209 21.04 9.68 2.78
CA LYS A 209 20.15 10.69 3.40
C LYS A 209 19.42 11.53 2.36
N ALA A 210 19.92 11.61 1.12
CA ALA A 210 19.39 12.53 0.12
C ALA A 210 17.90 12.31 -0.22
N PRO A 211 17.40 11.07 -0.38
CA PRO A 211 15.97 10.84 -0.63
C PRO A 211 15.05 11.32 0.49
N PHE A 212 15.52 11.30 1.75
CA PHE A 212 14.76 11.82 2.89
C PHE A 212 14.65 13.34 2.84
N TRP A 213 15.73 14.04 2.49
CA TRP A 213 15.70 15.49 2.31
C TRP A 213 14.85 15.91 1.11
N ALA A 214 14.93 15.17 -0.01
CA ALA A 214 14.03 15.39 -1.14
C ALA A 214 12.56 15.19 -0.76
N GLY A 215 12.26 14.17 0.05
CA GLY A 215 10.93 13.96 0.64
C GLY A 215 10.46 15.16 1.47
N VAL A 216 11.32 15.75 2.31
CA VAL A 216 11.00 16.97 3.07
C VAL A 216 10.64 18.13 2.14
N VAL A 217 11.40 18.34 1.04
CA VAL A 217 11.09 19.38 0.05
C VAL A 217 9.71 19.15 -0.59
N CYS A 218 9.39 17.90 -0.95
CA CYS A 218 8.07 17.55 -1.47
C CYS A 218 6.94 17.82 -0.45
N LEU A 219 7.16 17.52 0.83
CA LEU A 219 6.18 17.77 1.90
C LEU A 219 5.97 19.26 2.17
N VAL A 220 7.03 20.06 2.14
CA VAL A 220 6.92 21.54 2.26
C VAL A 220 6.16 22.12 1.07
N ALA A 221 6.46 21.65 -0.15
CA ALA A 221 5.70 22.05 -1.34
C ALA A 221 4.23 21.65 -1.24
N ALA A 222 3.94 20.40 -0.81
CA ALA A 222 2.57 19.93 -0.59
C ALA A 222 1.84 20.78 0.46
N ALA A 223 2.49 21.12 1.58
CA ALA A 223 1.94 21.99 2.61
C ALA A 223 1.61 23.39 2.06
N GLY A 224 2.48 23.97 1.24
CA GLY A 224 2.23 25.25 0.57
C GLY A 224 1.01 25.19 -0.35
N VAL A 225 0.90 24.14 -1.16
CA VAL A 225 -0.26 23.93 -2.05
C VAL A 225 -1.55 23.73 -1.26
N ILE A 226 -1.53 22.92 -0.20
CA ILE A 226 -2.69 22.71 0.69
C ILE A 226 -3.09 24.03 1.37
N ALA A 227 -2.13 24.79 1.89
CA ALA A 227 -2.41 26.03 2.60
C ALA A 227 -3.17 27.04 1.71
N VAL A 228 -2.76 27.15 0.45
CA VAL A 228 -3.29 28.14 -0.52
C VAL A 228 -4.54 27.64 -1.24
N LEU A 229 -4.60 26.38 -1.67
CA LEU A 229 -5.63 25.89 -2.59
C LEU A 229 -6.75 25.09 -1.93
N TRP A 230 -6.56 24.59 -0.71
CA TRP A 230 -7.57 23.75 -0.06
C TRP A 230 -8.42 24.58 0.89
N ASP A 231 -9.72 24.32 0.88
CA ASP A 231 -10.63 24.82 1.91
C ASP A 231 -10.70 23.84 3.08
N GLU A 232 -11.02 24.36 4.27
CA GLU A 232 -11.26 23.52 5.43
C GLU A 232 -12.60 22.79 5.26
N ASN A 233 -12.56 21.47 5.33
CA ASN A 233 -13.76 20.65 5.39
C ASN A 233 -13.73 19.78 6.66
N TYR A 234 -14.91 19.56 7.20
CA TYR A 234 -15.13 18.79 8.42
C TYR A 234 -15.89 17.52 8.06
N GLY A 235 -15.76 16.49 8.89
CA GLY A 235 -16.70 15.38 8.81
C GLY A 235 -18.11 15.91 9.08
N GLU A 236 -19.13 15.43 8.37
CA GLU A 236 -20.51 15.77 8.70
C GLU A 236 -20.78 15.34 10.15
N THR A 237 -20.83 16.30 11.08
CA THR A 237 -21.46 16.14 12.41
C THR A 237 -22.99 16.13 12.31
N GLY A 238 -23.54 16.09 11.09
CA GLY A 238 -24.96 16.04 10.82
C GLY A 238 -25.44 14.60 10.77
N ALA A 239 -26.21 14.22 11.80
CA ALA A 239 -27.07 13.04 11.84
C ALA A 239 -26.49 11.83 11.12
N GLN A 240 -25.84 10.92 11.87
CA GLN A 240 -26.18 9.53 11.63
C GLN A 240 -27.70 9.48 11.70
N GLU A 241 -28.37 9.46 10.54
CA GLU A 241 -29.57 8.65 10.43
C GLU A 241 -29.15 7.36 11.11
N LYS A 242 -29.71 7.14 12.29
CA LYS A 242 -29.81 5.82 12.88
C LYS A 242 -30.68 5.04 11.91
N GLU A 243 -30.15 4.74 10.71
CA GLU A 243 -30.53 3.56 9.99
C GLU A 243 -30.30 2.48 11.02
N THR A 244 -31.42 2.07 11.59
CA THR A 244 -31.50 0.94 12.50
C THR A 244 -31.37 -0.28 11.60
N LYS A 245 -30.25 -0.38 10.88
CA LYS A 245 -29.79 -1.62 10.31
C LYS A 245 -29.54 -2.48 11.53
N GLU A 246 -30.37 -3.51 11.68
CA GLU A 246 -30.15 -4.59 12.64
C GLU A 246 -28.65 -4.84 12.68
N LYS A 247 -28.02 -4.57 13.83
CA LYS A 247 -26.61 -4.90 14.03
C LYS A 247 -26.56 -6.42 13.98
N LYS A 248 -26.41 -7.00 12.78
CA LYS A 248 -25.99 -8.38 12.63
C LYS A 248 -24.80 -8.52 13.55
N SER A 249 -24.92 -9.43 14.53
CA SER A 249 -23.88 -9.62 15.53
C SER A 249 -22.56 -9.80 14.80
N VAL A 250 -21.58 -8.92 15.06
CA VAL A 250 -20.23 -9.02 14.48
C VAL A 250 -19.66 -10.42 14.71
N TRP A 251 -20.05 -11.03 15.85
CA TRP A 251 -19.72 -12.40 16.19
C TRP A 251 -20.34 -13.43 15.21
N ALA A 252 -21.61 -13.29 14.85
CA ALA A 252 -22.26 -14.17 13.87
C ALA A 252 -21.62 -14.08 12.47
N ILE A 253 -21.12 -12.90 12.09
CA ILE A 253 -20.38 -12.70 10.83
C ILE A 253 -18.98 -13.32 10.92
N LEU A 254 -18.29 -13.17 12.05
CA LEU A 254 -16.98 -13.80 12.30
C LEU A 254 -17.06 -15.33 12.41
N SER A 255 -18.22 -15.87 12.78
CA SER A 255 -18.49 -17.31 12.80
C SER A 255 -18.76 -17.90 11.41
N ASP A 256 -18.94 -17.09 10.37
CA ASP A 256 -19.07 -17.62 9.01
C ASP A 256 -17.71 -18.15 8.54
N PRO A 257 -17.58 -19.46 8.23
CA PRO A 257 -16.33 -20.05 7.77
C PRO A 257 -15.77 -19.38 6.51
N LYS A 258 -16.61 -18.75 5.67
CA LYS A 258 -16.19 -18.00 4.48
C LYS A 258 -15.51 -16.70 4.85
N VAL A 259 -16.09 -15.96 5.79
CA VAL A 259 -15.53 -14.70 6.27
C VAL A 259 -14.25 -14.97 7.05
N LEU A 260 -14.22 -16.02 7.87
CA LEU A 260 -13.05 -16.41 8.64
C LEU A 260 -11.90 -16.88 7.74
N SER A 261 -12.15 -17.77 6.76
CA SER A 261 -11.11 -18.25 5.83
C SER A 261 -10.55 -17.12 4.95
N LEU A 262 -11.41 -16.24 4.43
CA LEU A 262 -10.96 -15.07 3.68
C LEU A 262 -10.21 -14.07 4.57
N GLY A 263 -10.72 -13.85 5.79
CA GLY A 263 -10.12 -13.01 6.81
C GLY A 263 -8.71 -13.45 7.19
N LEU A 264 -8.56 -14.72 7.54
CA LEU A 264 -7.27 -15.35 7.84
C LEU A 264 -6.31 -15.29 6.65
N SER A 265 -6.79 -15.58 5.44
CA SER A 265 -5.97 -15.52 4.21
C SER A 265 -5.46 -14.10 3.96
N SER A 266 -6.33 -13.10 4.09
CA SER A 266 -5.97 -11.70 3.95
C SER A 266 -4.96 -11.27 5.01
N THR A 267 -5.19 -11.68 6.25
CA THR A 267 -4.30 -11.42 7.37
C THR A 267 -2.91 -12.00 7.09
N ILE A 268 -2.81 -13.30 6.84
CA ILE A 268 -1.53 -13.98 6.63
C ILE A 268 -0.76 -13.41 5.42
N PHE A 269 -1.47 -13.09 4.34
CA PHE A 269 -0.84 -12.48 3.15
C PHE A 269 -0.28 -11.09 3.44
N GLU A 270 -1.09 -10.19 3.99
CA GLU A 270 -0.66 -8.81 4.30
C GLU A 270 0.46 -8.80 5.35
N GLY A 271 0.40 -9.71 6.32
CA GLY A 271 1.47 -9.95 7.28
C GLY A 271 2.80 -10.33 6.64
N SER A 272 2.74 -11.32 5.75
CA SER A 272 3.92 -11.79 5.03
C SER A 272 4.48 -10.68 4.12
N MET A 273 3.62 -9.90 3.48
CA MET A 273 4.01 -8.72 2.69
C MET A 273 4.77 -7.69 3.54
N TYR A 274 4.31 -7.36 4.75
CA TYR A 274 5.05 -6.44 5.62
C TYR A 274 6.42 -6.98 6.04
N LEU A 275 6.51 -8.28 6.35
CA LEU A 275 7.78 -8.92 6.64
C LEU A 275 8.72 -8.93 5.42
N PHE A 276 8.18 -9.12 4.21
CA PHE A 276 8.94 -9.00 2.97
C PHE A 276 9.51 -7.59 2.77
N VAL A 277 8.71 -6.54 2.95
CA VAL A 277 9.16 -5.14 2.83
C VAL A 277 10.33 -4.84 3.78
N PHE A 278 10.38 -5.51 4.93
CA PHE A 278 11.50 -5.40 5.86
C PHE A 278 12.73 -6.21 5.41
N PHE A 279 12.54 -7.47 5.00
CA PHE A 279 13.64 -8.41 4.80
C PHE A 279 14.19 -8.51 3.37
N TRP A 280 13.56 -7.92 2.35
CA TRP A 280 14.03 -8.04 0.96
C TRP A 280 15.47 -7.51 0.78
N ALA A 281 15.79 -6.36 1.39
CA ALA A 281 17.09 -5.73 1.28
C ALA A 281 18.22 -6.56 1.94
N PRO A 282 18.09 -7.02 3.20
CA PRO A 282 19.09 -7.92 3.79
C PRO A 282 19.18 -9.28 3.08
N ALA A 283 18.06 -9.84 2.62
CA ALA A 283 18.05 -11.13 1.91
C ALA A 283 18.74 -11.07 0.54
N LEU A 284 18.60 -9.97 -0.20
CA LEU A 284 19.32 -9.80 -1.46
C LEU A 284 20.81 -9.54 -1.23
N ARG A 285 21.14 -8.78 -0.17
CA ARG A 285 22.53 -8.52 0.23
C ARG A 285 23.28 -9.80 0.61
N SER A 286 22.62 -10.79 1.23
CA SER A 286 23.28 -12.03 1.65
C SER A 286 23.80 -12.88 0.48
N VAL A 287 23.30 -12.65 -0.73
CA VAL A 287 23.72 -13.35 -1.96
C VAL A 287 24.35 -12.41 -2.98
N GLN A 288 24.69 -11.19 -2.56
CA GLN A 288 25.32 -10.20 -3.40
C GLN A 288 26.67 -10.70 -3.90
N SER A 289 26.85 -10.66 -5.21
CA SER A 289 28.04 -11.16 -5.91
C SER A 289 29.16 -10.13 -6.01
N THR A 290 28.83 -8.84 -5.93
CA THR A 290 29.75 -7.73 -6.20
C THR A 290 29.96 -6.89 -4.93
N THR A 291 31.18 -6.35 -4.72
CA THR A 291 31.47 -5.43 -3.61
C THR A 291 30.89 -4.03 -3.80
N LYS A 292 30.47 -3.68 -5.02
CA LYS A 292 29.70 -2.47 -5.31
C LYS A 292 28.30 -2.65 -4.72
N GLY A 293 27.89 -1.74 -3.83
CA GLY A 293 26.57 -1.78 -3.17
C GLY A 293 25.40 -1.97 -4.13
N LEU A 294 24.31 -2.57 -3.65
CA LEU A 294 23.12 -2.84 -4.46
C LEU A 294 22.41 -1.54 -4.87
N PRO A 295 21.89 -1.44 -6.11
CA PRO A 295 21.09 -0.30 -6.57
C PRO A 295 19.66 -0.40 -6.03
N TYR A 296 19.50 -0.12 -4.73
CA TYR A 296 18.26 -0.31 -3.98
C TYR A 296 17.05 0.37 -4.63
N GLY A 297 17.21 1.57 -5.20
CA GLY A 297 16.14 2.31 -5.86
C GLY A 297 15.69 1.67 -7.17
N ILE A 298 16.61 1.12 -7.98
CA ILE A 298 16.28 0.42 -9.23
C ILE A 298 15.61 -0.94 -8.95
N ILE A 299 16.08 -1.65 -7.92
CA ILE A 299 15.45 -2.90 -7.47
C ILE A 299 14.01 -2.62 -7.01
N PHE A 300 13.82 -1.59 -6.18
CA PHE A 300 12.50 -1.18 -5.73
C PHE A 300 11.59 -0.74 -6.89
N ALA A 301 12.11 0.05 -7.85
CA ALA A 301 11.35 0.43 -9.05
C ALA A 301 10.91 -0.80 -9.87
N SER A 302 11.74 -1.85 -9.90
CA SER A 302 11.42 -3.11 -10.57
C SER A 302 10.29 -3.86 -9.88
N PHE A 303 10.27 -3.87 -8.54
CA PHE A 303 9.17 -4.42 -7.75
C PHE A 303 7.86 -3.69 -8.07
N MET A 304 7.87 -2.35 -8.02
CA MET A 304 6.69 -1.54 -8.34
C MET A 304 6.22 -1.72 -9.79
N ALA A 305 7.15 -1.91 -10.74
CA ALA A 305 6.81 -2.24 -12.13
C ALA A 305 6.17 -3.63 -12.26
N ALA A 306 6.69 -4.64 -11.56
CA ALA A 306 6.10 -5.98 -11.53
C ALA A 306 4.68 -5.97 -10.94
N THR A 307 4.47 -5.23 -9.85
CA THR A 307 3.16 -5.01 -9.23
C THR A 307 2.17 -4.35 -10.19
N LEU A 308 2.60 -3.30 -10.91
CA LEU A 308 1.77 -2.64 -11.92
C LEU A 308 1.42 -3.58 -13.09
N ALA A 309 2.41 -4.30 -13.63
CA ALA A 309 2.20 -5.24 -14.72
C ALA A 309 1.15 -6.30 -14.36
N SER A 310 1.23 -6.85 -13.15
CA SER A 310 0.31 -7.90 -12.71
C SER A 310 -1.10 -7.37 -12.45
N SER A 311 -1.26 -6.16 -11.91
CA SER A 311 -2.58 -5.51 -11.78
C SER A 311 -3.25 -5.28 -13.15
N LEU A 312 -2.47 -4.93 -14.19
CA LEU A 312 -2.99 -4.81 -15.56
C LEU A 312 -3.41 -6.18 -16.14
N VAL A 313 -2.62 -7.23 -15.87
CA VAL A 313 -2.97 -8.61 -16.25
C VAL A 313 -4.24 -9.06 -15.54
N PHE A 314 -4.40 -8.76 -14.25
CA PHE A 314 -5.61 -9.05 -13.47
C PHE A 314 -6.85 -8.45 -14.13
N GLY A 315 -6.78 -7.19 -14.56
CA GLY A 315 -7.88 -6.52 -15.28
C GLY A 315 -8.30 -7.27 -16.56
N LYS A 316 -7.33 -7.85 -17.29
CA LYS A 316 -7.61 -8.67 -18.48
C LYS A 316 -8.20 -10.04 -18.16
N ILE A 317 -7.68 -10.72 -17.13
CA ILE A 317 -8.18 -12.03 -16.68
C ILE A 317 -9.63 -11.91 -16.25
N THR A 318 -9.95 -10.89 -15.45
CA THR A 318 -11.29 -10.63 -14.93
C THR A 318 -12.26 -10.15 -16.00
N ALA A 319 -11.82 -9.30 -16.94
CA ALA A 319 -12.65 -8.87 -18.07
C ALA A 319 -13.08 -10.03 -18.98
N ARG A 320 -12.24 -11.07 -19.11
CA ARG A 320 -12.52 -12.28 -19.89
C ARG A 320 -13.17 -13.40 -19.07
N GLN A 321 -13.41 -13.18 -17.77
CA GLN A 321 -13.92 -14.17 -16.83
C GLN A 321 -13.22 -15.54 -16.91
N LEU A 322 -11.90 -15.55 -17.14
CA LEU A 322 -11.14 -16.78 -17.37
C LEU A 322 -11.09 -17.69 -16.13
N VAL A 323 -11.13 -17.11 -14.93
CA VAL A 323 -10.95 -17.80 -13.66
C VAL A 323 -11.85 -17.17 -12.60
N SER A 324 -12.40 -17.98 -11.69
CA SER A 324 -13.09 -17.49 -10.49
C SER A 324 -12.13 -16.73 -9.57
N TYR A 325 -12.59 -15.63 -8.96
CA TYR A 325 -11.79 -14.83 -8.02
C TYR A 325 -11.23 -15.67 -6.86
N THR A 326 -11.95 -16.69 -6.40
CA THR A 326 -11.47 -17.56 -5.32
C THR A 326 -10.30 -18.45 -5.77
N ASN A 327 -10.36 -19.01 -6.99
CA ASN A 327 -9.26 -19.80 -7.55
C ASN A 327 -8.05 -18.93 -7.84
N LEU A 328 -8.27 -17.68 -8.25
CA LEU A 328 -7.21 -16.70 -8.43
C LEU A 328 -6.53 -16.37 -7.10
N LEU A 329 -7.29 -16.18 -6.02
CA LEU A 329 -6.75 -15.98 -4.68
C LEU A 329 -5.94 -17.19 -4.19
N LEU A 330 -6.42 -18.43 -4.42
CA LEU A 330 -5.66 -19.65 -4.13
C LEU A 330 -4.33 -19.68 -4.87
N GLY A 331 -4.33 -19.34 -6.17
CA GLY A 331 -3.11 -19.22 -6.97
C GLY A 331 -2.15 -18.18 -6.38
N ILE A 332 -2.65 -17.01 -6.00
CA ILE A 332 -1.84 -15.94 -5.39
C ILE A 332 -1.19 -16.39 -4.08
N LEU A 333 -1.95 -17.03 -3.18
CA LEU A 333 -1.44 -17.55 -1.92
C LEU A 333 -0.39 -18.64 -2.13
N GLY A 334 -0.65 -19.59 -3.05
CA GLY A 334 0.26 -20.67 -3.40
C GLY A 334 1.56 -20.15 -4.03
N THR A 335 1.47 -19.25 -5.01
CA THR A 335 2.63 -18.60 -5.63
C THR A 335 3.44 -17.83 -4.59
N SER A 336 2.78 -17.11 -3.67
CA SER A 336 3.47 -16.38 -2.61
C SER A 336 4.18 -17.30 -1.63
N SER A 337 3.53 -18.40 -1.22
CA SER A 337 4.15 -19.43 -0.38
C SER A 337 5.42 -20.00 -1.03
N LEU A 338 5.37 -20.27 -2.34
CA LEU A 338 6.54 -20.72 -3.10
C LEU A 338 7.64 -19.66 -3.14
N CYS A 339 7.30 -18.38 -3.36
CA CYS A 339 8.28 -17.30 -3.37
C CYS A 339 9.01 -17.20 -2.03
N PHE A 340 8.28 -17.25 -0.90
CA PHE A 340 8.88 -17.25 0.43
C PHE A 340 9.74 -18.49 0.69
N LEU A 341 9.32 -19.68 0.23
CA LEU A 341 10.12 -20.90 0.37
C LEU A 341 11.46 -20.79 -0.37
N LEU A 342 11.43 -20.30 -1.61
CA LEU A 342 12.63 -20.08 -2.41
C LEU A 342 13.52 -18.99 -1.80
N SER A 343 12.91 -17.96 -1.20
CA SER A 343 13.61 -16.85 -0.55
C SER A 343 14.24 -17.23 0.78
N ALA A 344 13.76 -18.27 1.45
CA ALA A 344 14.32 -18.75 2.72
C ALA A 344 15.77 -19.25 2.58
N ARG A 345 16.16 -19.68 1.38
CA ARG A 345 17.53 -20.12 1.04
C ARG A 345 17.95 -19.51 -0.30
N PRO A 346 18.28 -18.21 -0.31
CA PRO A 346 18.60 -17.52 -1.55
C PRO A 346 19.88 -18.14 -2.15
N ARG A 347 19.86 -18.43 -3.45
CA ARG A 347 20.96 -19.11 -4.15
C ARG A 347 21.87 -18.16 -4.93
N SER A 348 21.26 -17.25 -5.68
CA SER A 348 21.97 -16.25 -6.49
C SER A 348 21.22 -14.94 -6.48
N GLU A 349 21.96 -13.84 -6.60
CA GLU A 349 21.45 -12.46 -6.63
C GLU A 349 20.28 -12.29 -7.63
N GLN A 350 20.49 -12.71 -8.88
CA GLN A 350 19.49 -12.57 -9.94
C GLN A 350 18.28 -13.51 -9.75
N SER A 351 18.49 -14.73 -9.23
CA SER A 351 17.37 -15.63 -8.92
C SER A 351 16.50 -15.06 -7.81
N THR A 352 17.11 -14.56 -6.74
CA THR A 352 16.41 -13.96 -5.61
C THR A 352 15.64 -12.71 -6.05
N PHE A 353 16.25 -11.86 -6.89
CA PHE A 353 15.59 -10.69 -7.48
C PHE A 353 14.32 -11.06 -8.25
N TRP A 354 14.34 -12.07 -9.12
CA TRP A 354 13.15 -12.47 -9.88
C TRP A 354 12.09 -13.16 -9.02
N VAL A 355 12.49 -13.90 -7.98
CA VAL A 355 11.54 -14.43 -6.99
C VAL A 355 10.83 -13.28 -6.25
N PHE A 356 11.55 -12.22 -5.90
CA PHE A 356 10.97 -11.03 -5.29
C PHE A 356 10.05 -10.27 -6.25
N CYS A 357 10.42 -10.12 -7.51
CA CYS A 357 9.53 -9.56 -8.54
C CYS A 357 8.26 -10.41 -8.73
N LEU A 358 8.36 -11.73 -8.65
CA LEU A 358 7.21 -12.64 -8.73
C LEU A 358 6.28 -12.48 -7.52
N PHE A 359 6.85 -12.32 -6.31
CA PHE A 359 6.06 -12.02 -5.12
C PHE A 359 5.33 -10.69 -5.24
N GLU A 360 6.00 -9.64 -5.70
CA GLU A 360 5.42 -8.32 -5.94
C GLU A 360 4.33 -8.36 -7.03
N ALA A 361 4.54 -9.15 -8.08
CA ALA A 361 3.48 -9.45 -9.04
C ALA A 361 2.27 -10.14 -8.37
N ALA A 362 2.47 -11.04 -7.41
CA ALA A 362 1.37 -11.63 -6.64
C ALA A 362 0.64 -10.59 -5.79
N VAL A 363 1.37 -9.65 -5.17
CA VAL A 363 0.82 -8.50 -4.42
C VAL A 363 -0.05 -7.61 -5.33
N GLY A 364 0.39 -7.31 -6.54
CA GLY A 364 -0.37 -6.50 -7.50
C GLY A 364 -1.70 -7.13 -7.95
N MET A 365 -1.81 -8.46 -7.96
CA MET A 365 -3.07 -9.17 -8.21
C MET A 365 -3.91 -9.35 -6.94
N TYR A 366 -3.26 -9.44 -5.77
CA TYR A 366 -3.90 -9.66 -4.49
C TYR A 366 -4.89 -8.55 -4.13
N PHE A 367 -4.47 -7.28 -4.17
CA PHE A 367 -5.30 -6.16 -3.73
C PHE A 367 -6.66 -6.07 -4.45
N PRO A 368 -6.72 -6.06 -5.81
CA PRO A 368 -8.01 -6.01 -6.50
C PRO A 368 -8.83 -7.30 -6.33
N CYS A 369 -8.17 -8.47 -6.26
CA CYS A 369 -8.85 -9.74 -6.01
C CYS A 369 -9.53 -9.77 -4.63
N MET A 370 -8.78 -9.37 -3.61
CA MET A 370 -9.24 -9.34 -2.22
C MET A 370 -10.32 -8.27 -2.04
N GLY A 371 -10.16 -7.09 -2.64
CA GLY A 371 -11.17 -6.03 -2.61
C GLY A 371 -12.54 -6.50 -3.12
N TYR A 372 -12.55 -7.23 -4.25
CA TYR A 372 -13.79 -7.80 -4.80
C TYR A 372 -14.42 -8.87 -3.88
N LEU A 373 -13.63 -9.81 -3.37
CA LEU A 373 -14.13 -10.88 -2.50
C LEU A 373 -14.68 -10.34 -1.17
N LYS A 374 -13.96 -9.40 -0.54
CA LYS A 374 -14.40 -8.73 0.69
C LYS A 374 -15.69 -7.93 0.47
N GLY A 375 -15.80 -7.24 -0.67
CA GLY A 375 -17.00 -6.47 -1.05
C GLY A 375 -18.25 -7.33 -1.23
N ARG A 376 -18.11 -8.60 -1.63
CA ARG A 376 -19.22 -9.54 -1.84
C ARG A 376 -19.66 -10.26 -0.56
N LEU A 377 -18.73 -10.53 0.37
CA LEU A 377 -19.00 -11.34 1.56
C LEU A 377 -19.46 -10.53 2.78
N VAL A 378 -19.04 -9.27 2.90
CA VAL A 378 -19.30 -8.47 4.11
C VAL A 378 -19.97 -7.15 3.73
N ASP A 379 -21.16 -6.92 4.28
CA ASP A 379 -21.93 -5.69 4.14
C ASP A 379 -21.08 -4.46 4.53
N ASP A 380 -21.21 -3.35 3.79
CA ASP A 380 -20.37 -2.15 3.94
C ASP A 380 -20.32 -1.62 5.39
N GLY A 381 -21.44 -1.72 6.13
CA GLY A 381 -21.58 -1.13 7.47
C GLY A 381 -20.79 -1.82 8.59
N VAL A 382 -20.40 -3.09 8.43
CA VAL A 382 -19.67 -3.87 9.45
C VAL A 382 -18.27 -4.31 8.99
N ARG A 383 -17.95 -4.04 7.72
CA ARG A 383 -16.71 -4.47 7.06
C ARG A 383 -15.44 -4.02 7.80
N ALA A 384 -15.38 -2.73 8.17
CA ALA A 384 -14.23 -2.17 8.86
C ALA A 384 -14.01 -2.82 10.24
N GLN A 385 -15.09 -3.11 10.97
CA GLN A 385 -15.02 -3.74 12.29
C GLN A 385 -14.56 -5.20 12.22
N VAL A 386 -15.15 -5.98 11.30
CA VAL A 386 -14.82 -7.39 11.10
C VAL A 386 -13.34 -7.54 10.71
N TYR A 387 -12.86 -6.79 9.72
CA TYR A 387 -11.45 -6.88 9.30
C TYR A 387 -10.48 -6.23 10.29
N GLY A 388 -10.91 -5.22 11.04
CA GLY A 388 -10.13 -4.67 12.14
C GLY A 388 -9.82 -5.72 13.21
N PHE A 389 -10.83 -6.50 13.61
CA PHE A 389 -10.65 -7.58 14.58
C PHE A 389 -9.73 -8.70 14.06
N LEU A 390 -9.90 -9.09 12.80
CA LEU A 390 -9.07 -10.13 12.15
C LEU A 390 -7.60 -9.70 11.95
N ARG A 391 -7.32 -8.39 11.95
CA ARG A 391 -5.96 -7.82 11.87
C ARG A 391 -5.23 -7.76 13.22
N VAL A 392 -5.92 -7.84 14.36
CA VAL A 392 -5.24 -7.77 15.67
C VAL A 392 -4.29 -8.96 15.89
N PRO A 393 -4.72 -10.23 15.71
CA PRO A 393 -3.80 -11.38 15.83
C PRO A 393 -2.63 -11.29 14.83
N LEU A 394 -2.86 -10.69 13.67
CA LEU A 394 -1.83 -10.49 12.67
C LEU A 394 -0.73 -9.56 13.15
N ASN A 395 -1.13 -8.38 13.62
CA ASN A 395 -0.19 -7.35 14.03
C ASN A 395 0.65 -7.87 15.20
N VAL A 396 0.04 -8.66 16.10
CA VAL A 396 0.77 -9.39 17.15
C VAL A 396 1.76 -10.38 16.54
N PHE A 397 1.35 -11.21 15.57
CA PHE A 397 2.24 -12.16 14.91
C PHE A 397 3.44 -11.48 14.22
N VAL A 398 3.21 -10.38 13.48
CA VAL A 398 4.28 -9.63 12.81
C VAL A 398 5.25 -9.03 13.82
N VAL A 399 4.72 -8.38 14.88
CA VAL A 399 5.54 -7.80 15.95
C VAL A 399 6.35 -8.88 16.66
N VAL A 400 5.72 -10.00 17.04
CA VAL A 400 6.41 -11.13 17.68
C VAL A 400 7.48 -11.72 16.76
N SER A 401 7.17 -11.90 15.47
CA SER A 401 8.15 -12.39 14.49
C SER A 401 9.36 -11.47 14.40
N LEU A 402 9.14 -10.16 14.34
CA LEU A 402 10.22 -9.16 14.29
C LEU A 402 11.01 -9.07 15.61
N LEU A 403 10.38 -9.29 16.77
CA LEU A 403 11.05 -9.29 18.08
C LEU A 403 11.85 -10.58 18.35
N LEU A 404 11.37 -11.72 17.84
CA LEU A 404 12.04 -13.02 17.97
C LEU A 404 13.12 -13.24 16.90
N THR A 405 13.23 -12.30 15.95
CA THR A 405 14.31 -12.25 14.96
C THR A 405 15.61 -11.86 15.66
N GLY A 406 16.31 -12.85 16.24
CA GLY A 406 17.63 -12.67 16.86
C GLY A 406 18.76 -12.44 15.85
N ASP A 407 19.99 -12.22 16.36
CA ASP A 407 21.19 -11.82 15.59
C ASP A 407 21.75 -12.89 14.59
N GLY A 408 20.97 -13.92 14.23
CA GLY A 408 21.35 -15.03 13.33
C GLY A 408 21.09 -14.77 11.83
N ASN A 409 20.75 -15.82 11.05
CA ASN A 409 20.21 -15.69 9.69
C ASN A 409 18.69 -15.49 9.76
N PRO A 410 18.19 -14.25 9.96
CA PRO A 410 16.91 -14.05 10.59
C PRO A 410 15.77 -14.14 9.58
N PHE A 411 16.03 -13.72 8.34
CA PHE A 411 15.07 -13.73 7.25
C PHE A 411 14.73 -15.14 6.77
N GLY A 412 15.68 -16.09 6.81
CA GLY A 412 15.44 -17.46 6.34
C GLY A 412 14.35 -18.20 7.14
N SER A 413 14.40 -18.08 8.47
CA SER A 413 13.39 -18.64 9.37
C SER A 413 12.04 -17.94 9.19
N VAL A 414 12.03 -16.61 9.13
CA VAL A 414 10.79 -15.82 8.94
C VAL A 414 10.12 -16.18 7.62
N PHE A 415 10.88 -16.22 6.51
CA PHE A 415 10.36 -16.61 5.21
C PHE A 415 9.82 -18.05 5.19
N SER A 416 10.47 -18.98 5.91
CA SER A 416 9.97 -20.35 6.04
C SER A 416 8.63 -20.43 6.78
N VAL A 417 8.48 -19.66 7.87
CA VAL A 417 7.22 -19.56 8.62
C VAL A 417 6.13 -18.92 7.76
N CYS A 418 6.42 -17.80 7.10
CA CYS A 418 5.49 -17.16 6.16
C CYS A 418 5.03 -18.13 5.06
N SER A 419 5.95 -18.89 4.47
CA SER A 419 5.64 -19.89 3.45
C SER A 419 4.65 -20.94 3.96
N THR A 420 4.88 -21.47 5.17
CA THR A 420 4.02 -22.49 5.79
C THR A 420 2.64 -21.92 6.13
N LEU A 421 2.57 -20.71 6.70
CA LEU A 421 1.31 -20.04 7.00
C LEU A 421 0.50 -19.73 5.74
N LEU A 422 1.15 -19.25 4.68
CA LEU A 422 0.49 -18.98 3.39
C LEU A 422 -0.06 -20.27 2.75
N LEU A 423 0.69 -21.38 2.85
CA LEU A 423 0.22 -22.68 2.37
C LEU A 423 -0.97 -23.18 3.19
N ALA A 424 -0.91 -23.04 4.51
CA ALA A 424 -2.02 -23.38 5.41
C ALA A 424 -3.27 -22.53 5.12
N ALA A 425 -3.09 -21.22 4.89
CA ALA A 425 -4.17 -20.31 4.49
C ALA A 425 -4.80 -20.71 3.15
N SER A 426 -3.97 -21.06 2.17
CA SER A 426 -4.42 -21.57 0.88
C SER A 426 -5.21 -22.89 1.05
N GLY A 427 -4.72 -23.80 1.88
CA GLY A 427 -5.42 -25.06 2.19
C GLY A 427 -6.75 -24.83 2.88
N ALA A 428 -6.81 -23.92 3.85
CA ALA A 428 -8.05 -23.55 4.55
C ALA A 428 -9.08 -22.91 3.62
N LEU A 429 -8.63 -22.00 2.74
CA LEU A 429 -9.49 -21.39 1.72
C LEU A 429 -10.00 -22.44 0.72
N TRP A 430 -9.14 -23.36 0.29
CA TRP A 430 -9.52 -24.45 -0.62
C TRP A 430 -10.53 -25.39 0.03
N ALA A 431 -10.30 -25.84 1.26
CA ALA A 431 -11.24 -26.67 2.01
C ALA A 431 -12.60 -25.98 2.18
N ALA A 432 -12.61 -24.68 2.48
CA ALA A 432 -13.84 -23.90 2.56
C ALA A 432 -14.59 -23.83 1.23
N THR A 433 -13.90 -23.86 0.09
CA THR A 433 -14.53 -23.90 -1.24
C THR A 433 -15.04 -25.28 -1.64
N VAL A 434 -14.30 -26.35 -1.33
CA VAL A 434 -14.66 -27.73 -1.71
C VAL A 434 -15.85 -28.22 -0.88
N ASN A 435 -15.89 -27.91 0.42
CA ASN A 435 -17.02 -28.28 1.28
C ASN A 435 -18.34 -27.59 0.88
N GLN A 436 -18.31 -26.60 0.00
CA GLN A 436 -19.50 -25.96 -0.58
C GLN A 436 -19.93 -26.57 -1.91
N ALA A 437 -19.06 -27.33 -2.57
CA ALA A 437 -19.36 -28.04 -3.82
C ALA A 437 -19.77 -29.50 -3.58
N ALA A 438 -19.65 -29.98 -2.33
CA ALA A 438 -20.22 -31.25 -1.91
C ALA A 438 -21.76 -31.12 -1.81
N PRO A 439 -22.53 -32.02 -2.45
CA PRO A 439 -23.99 -31.93 -2.57
C PRO A 439 -24.74 -32.03 -1.24
#